data_AF-A0A7S6UPS1-F1
#
_entry.id   AF-A0A7S6UPS1-F1
#
_cell.length_a   1.000
_cell.length_b   1.000
_cell.length_c   1.000
_cell.angle_alpha   90.00
_cell.angle_beta   90.00
_cell.angle_gamma   90.00
#
_symmetry.space_group_name_H-M   'P 1'
#
loop_
_entity.id
_entity.type
_entity.pdbx_description
1 polymer ?
#
loop_
_entity_poly.entity_id
_entity_poly.type
_entity_poly.pdbx_seq_one_letter_code
_entity_poly.pdbx_strand_id
1 'polypeptide(L)'
;MPHSNPWLSQTLSARVGESADPARVADVLISILREIEATMSPTLDAHGVLLLIRRSFYLTPSLRPILARTPAGPQMDADAHFDALRDMLAHQSHADALTVGEALLQTFYDLIVTLVGLPLTEQLLRSVWANHSSDTDVPDR
;
A
#
# COMPACT_ATOMS: atom_id res chain seq x y z
N MET A 1 -17.85 6.88 10.08
CA MET A 1 -17.83 5.86 9.02
C MET A 1 -16.44 5.95 8.39
N PRO A 2 -15.60 4.91 8.41
CA PRO A 2 -14.41 4.92 7.57
C PRO A 2 -14.91 5.08 6.12
N HIS A 3 -14.41 6.08 5.40
CA HIS A 3 -14.70 6.22 3.99
C HIS A 3 -13.98 5.08 3.28
N SER A 4 -14.68 4.00 2.95
CA SER A 4 -14.17 3.03 1.99
C SER A 4 -13.88 3.78 0.70
N ASN A 5 -12.61 3.92 0.33
CA ASN A 5 -12.21 4.68 -0.83
C ASN A 5 -12.15 3.72 -2.03
N PRO A 6 -13.18 3.68 -2.90
CA PRO A 6 -13.27 2.68 -3.96
C PRO A 6 -12.11 2.76 -4.95
N TRP A 7 -11.49 3.93 -5.08
CA TRP A 7 -10.34 4.15 -5.95
C TRP A 7 -9.05 3.47 -5.46
N LEU A 8 -8.90 3.21 -4.15
CA LEU A 8 -7.75 2.45 -3.61
C LEU A 8 -7.80 0.99 -4.08
N SER A 9 -8.95 0.34 -3.89
CA SER A 9 -9.20 -1.03 -4.36
C SER A 9 -9.09 -1.16 -5.88
N GLN A 10 -9.64 -0.19 -6.62
CA GLN A 10 -9.52 -0.16 -8.08
C GLN A 10 -8.08 0.02 -8.54
N THR A 11 -7.28 0.85 -7.86
CA THR A 11 -5.87 1.05 -8.25
C THR A 11 -5.07 -0.23 -8.10
N LEU A 12 -5.20 -0.92 -6.97
CA LEU A 12 -4.50 -2.19 -6.76
C LEU A 12 -4.93 -3.23 -7.81
N SER A 13 -6.25 -3.42 -7.98
CA SER A 13 -6.78 -4.37 -8.95
C SER A 13 -6.36 -4.06 -10.39
N ALA A 14 -6.42 -2.77 -10.80
CA ALA A 14 -6.02 -2.34 -12.14
C ALA A 14 -4.53 -2.58 -12.41
N ARG A 15 -3.64 -2.29 -11.44
CA ARG A 15 -2.19 -2.50 -11.59
C ARG A 15 -1.78 -3.97 -11.55
N VAL A 16 -2.53 -4.81 -10.83
CA VAL A 16 -2.34 -6.26 -10.85
C VAL A 16 -2.70 -6.83 -12.23
N GLY A 17 -3.77 -6.32 -12.84
CA GLY A 17 -4.29 -6.79 -14.12
C GLY A 17 -4.99 -8.15 -13.99
N GLU A 18 -5.19 -8.86 -15.11
CA GLU A 18 -5.94 -10.15 -15.14
C GLU A 18 -5.15 -11.36 -14.58
N SER A 19 -3.96 -11.14 -14.03
CA SER A 19 -3.09 -12.21 -13.55
C SER A 19 -3.56 -12.75 -12.20
N ALA A 20 -4.02 -14.01 -12.16
CA ALA A 20 -4.42 -14.71 -10.94
C ALA A 20 -3.25 -15.12 -10.02
N ASP A 21 -2.12 -14.41 -10.09
CA ASP A 21 -0.91 -14.69 -9.32
C ASP A 21 -0.90 -13.87 -8.01
N PRO A 22 -0.96 -14.50 -6.83
CA PRO A 22 -0.91 -13.80 -5.56
C PRO A 22 0.44 -13.13 -5.29
N ALA A 23 1.56 -13.65 -5.83
CA ALA A 23 2.87 -13.01 -5.67
C ALA A 23 2.93 -11.67 -6.43
N ARG A 24 2.27 -11.59 -7.58
CA ARG A 24 2.12 -10.34 -8.34
C ARG A 24 1.32 -9.30 -7.57
N VAL A 25 0.27 -9.71 -6.84
CA VAL A 25 -0.47 -8.79 -5.95
C VAL A 25 0.45 -8.19 -4.90
N ALA A 26 1.31 -9.02 -4.31
CA ALA A 26 2.32 -8.57 -3.36
C ALA A 26 3.29 -7.55 -3.96
N ASP A 27 3.84 -7.84 -5.15
CA ASP A 27 4.78 -6.93 -5.82
C ASP A 27 4.16 -5.58 -6.14
N VAL A 28 2.93 -5.59 -6.66
CA VAL A 28 2.20 -4.36 -6.98
C VAL A 28 1.90 -3.56 -5.72
N LEU A 29 1.47 -4.22 -4.65
CA LEU A 29 1.21 -3.59 -3.36
C LEU A 29 2.48 -2.95 -2.78
N ILE A 30 3.61 -3.65 -2.81
CA ILE A 30 4.91 -3.14 -2.34
C ILE A 30 5.36 -1.95 -3.21
N SER A 31 5.19 -2.03 -4.53
CA SER A 31 5.48 -0.91 -5.45
C SER A 31 4.67 0.33 -5.09
N ILE A 32 3.36 0.18 -4.85
CA ILE A 32 2.49 1.29 -4.43
C ILE A 32 3.00 1.90 -3.12
N LEU A 33 3.32 1.07 -2.10
CA LEU A 33 3.80 1.57 -0.81
C LEU A 33 5.12 2.35 -0.94
N ARG A 34 6.04 1.89 -1.79
CA ARG A 34 7.31 2.59 -2.08
C ARG A 34 7.11 3.87 -2.88
N GLU A 35 6.17 3.90 -3.82
CA GLU A 35 5.81 5.13 -4.55
C GLU A 35 5.22 6.18 -3.60
N ILE A 36 4.40 5.76 -2.64
CA ILE A 36 3.89 6.66 -1.61
C ILE A 36 5.02 7.16 -0.71
N GLU A 37 5.91 6.27 -0.27
CA GLU A 37 7.11 6.65 0.50
C GLU A 37 7.93 7.73 -0.21
N ALA A 38 8.28 7.51 -1.48
CA ALA A 38 9.04 8.45 -2.29
C ALA A 38 8.31 9.79 -2.45
N THR A 39 6.98 9.76 -2.60
CA THR A 39 6.15 10.96 -2.78
C THR A 39 6.00 11.75 -1.47
N MET A 40 5.95 11.07 -0.34
CA MET A 40 5.78 11.69 0.97
C MET A 40 7.11 12.12 1.60
N SER A 41 8.23 11.50 1.22
CA SER A 41 9.59 11.83 1.68
C SER A 41 9.96 13.34 1.66
N PRO A 42 9.54 14.16 0.67
CA PRO A 42 9.81 15.60 0.70
C PRO A 42 8.98 16.38 1.74
N THR A 43 7.86 15.82 2.21
CA THR A 43 6.95 16.46 3.19
C THR A 43 7.15 15.91 4.61
N LEU A 44 7.51 14.62 4.70
CA LEU A 44 7.77 13.86 5.92
C LEU A 44 9.07 13.09 5.71
N ASP A 45 10.00 13.12 6.67
CA ASP A 45 11.23 12.33 6.59
C ASP A 45 10.93 10.86 6.23
N ALA A 46 11.77 10.24 5.40
CA ALA A 46 11.61 8.86 4.91
C ALA A 46 11.42 7.87 6.07
N HIS A 47 12.16 8.06 7.17
CA HIS A 47 11.98 7.29 8.39
C HIS A 47 10.57 7.42 8.98
N GLY A 48 9.99 8.61 8.93
CA GLY A 48 8.63 8.87 9.37
C GLY A 48 7.61 8.11 8.53
N VAL A 49 7.74 8.15 7.19
CA VAL A 49 6.82 7.44 6.29
C VAL A 49 6.93 5.93 6.47
N LEU A 50 8.15 5.40 6.62
CA LEU A 50 8.37 3.98 6.89
C LEU A 50 7.72 3.54 8.22
N LEU A 51 7.82 4.34 9.27
CA LEU A 51 7.13 4.06 10.54
C LEU A 51 5.61 4.02 10.38
N LEU A 52 5.05 4.86 9.48
CA LEU A 52 3.61 4.82 9.17
C LEU A 52 3.22 3.57 8.41
N ILE A 53 4.03 3.14 7.44
CA ILE A 53 3.83 1.87 6.73
C ILE A 53 3.86 0.73 7.75
N ARG A 54 4.86 0.66 8.62
CA ARG A 54 4.92 -0.35 9.68
C ARG A 54 3.70 -0.30 10.59
N ARG A 55 3.31 0.88 11.05
CA ARG A 55 2.11 1.05 11.89
C ARG A 55 0.85 0.57 11.19
N SER A 56 0.72 0.80 9.89
CA SER A 56 -0.42 0.32 9.11
C SER A 56 -0.52 -1.21 9.13
N PHE A 57 0.61 -1.92 9.02
CA PHE A 57 0.62 -3.39 9.11
C PHE A 57 0.07 -3.87 10.46
N TYR A 58 0.49 -3.24 11.56
CA TYR A 58 0.01 -3.59 12.91
C TYR A 58 -1.47 -3.29 13.12
N LEU A 59 -1.99 -2.28 12.43
CA LEU A 59 -3.40 -1.89 12.52
C LEU A 59 -4.30 -2.68 11.58
N THR A 60 -3.77 -3.23 10.49
CA THR A 60 -4.53 -4.07 9.56
C THR A 60 -4.82 -5.44 10.19
N PRO A 61 -6.07 -5.75 10.56
CA PRO A 61 -6.40 -6.95 11.31
C PRO A 61 -5.98 -8.25 10.60
N SER A 62 -6.11 -8.27 9.27
CA SER A 62 -5.77 -9.40 8.40
C SER A 62 -4.28 -9.72 8.39
N LEU A 63 -3.41 -8.77 8.77
CA LEU A 63 -1.95 -8.95 8.81
C LEU A 63 -1.42 -9.38 10.18
N ARG A 64 -2.26 -9.40 11.23
CA ARG A 64 -1.84 -9.84 12.58
C ARG A 64 -1.21 -11.25 12.63
N PRO A 65 -1.70 -12.26 11.88
CA PRO A 65 -1.07 -13.59 11.87
C PRO A 65 0.35 -13.61 11.26
N ILE A 66 0.70 -12.63 10.43
CA ILE A 66 2.04 -12.48 9.83
C ILE A 66 2.99 -11.86 10.84
N LEU A 67 2.56 -10.79 11.50
CA LEU A 67 3.33 -10.09 12.51
C LEU A 67 3.61 -10.97 13.73
N ALA A 68 2.75 -11.95 14.01
CA ALA A 68 2.99 -12.98 15.02
C ALA A 68 4.08 -13.99 14.62
N ARG A 69 4.27 -14.23 13.31
CA ARG A 69 5.30 -15.15 12.77
C ARG A 69 6.64 -14.45 12.54
N THR A 70 6.61 -13.16 12.22
CA THR A 70 7.81 -12.33 12.01
C THR A 70 7.79 -11.19 13.02
N PRO A 71 8.38 -11.37 14.22
CA PRO A 71 8.42 -10.32 15.23
C PRO A 71 9.23 -9.14 14.71
N ALA A 72 8.51 -8.10 14.29
CA ALA A 72 9.08 -6.84 13.86
C ALA A 72 9.68 -6.10 15.07
N GLY A 73 10.96 -6.36 15.33
CA GLY A 73 11.73 -5.60 16.30
C GLY A 73 11.96 -4.16 15.84
N PRO A 74 12.35 -3.24 16.74
CA PRO A 74 12.69 -1.86 16.39
C PRO A 74 13.87 -1.74 15.39
N GLN A 75 14.63 -2.82 15.18
CA GLN A 75 15.76 -2.92 14.24
C GLN A 75 15.44 -3.64 12.91
N MET A 76 14.22 -4.11 12.71
CA MET A 76 13.87 -4.78 11.47
C MET A 76 13.75 -3.75 10.33
N ASP A 77 14.54 -3.96 9.28
CA ASP A 77 14.61 -3.13 8.07
C ASP A 77 13.24 -3.03 7.38
N ALA A 78 12.99 -1.93 6.66
CA ALA A 78 11.86 -1.76 5.76
C ALA A 78 11.72 -2.94 4.80
N ASP A 79 12.83 -3.33 4.18
CA ASP A 79 12.87 -4.37 3.16
C ASP A 79 12.45 -5.72 3.75
N ALA A 80 12.87 -6.02 4.99
CA ALA A 80 12.46 -7.23 5.68
C ALA A 80 10.93 -7.30 5.95
N HIS A 81 10.27 -6.15 6.14
CA HIS A 81 8.80 -6.13 6.28
C HIS A 81 8.10 -6.37 4.94
N PHE A 82 8.65 -5.81 3.86
CA PHE A 82 8.13 -6.04 2.52
C PHE A 82 8.35 -7.49 2.07
N ASP A 83 9.49 -8.10 2.39
CA ASP A 83 9.76 -9.50 2.12
C ASP A 83 8.79 -10.42 2.87
N ALA A 84 8.54 -10.16 4.15
CA ALA A 84 7.57 -10.92 4.94
C ALA A 84 6.13 -10.76 4.44
N LEU A 85 5.77 -9.55 3.98
CA LEU A 85 4.47 -9.30 3.34
C LEU A 85 4.35 -10.07 2.02
N ARG A 86 5.39 -10.01 1.17
CA ARG A 86 5.45 -10.72 -0.10
C ARG A 86 5.29 -12.22 0.10
N ASP A 87 6.08 -12.79 0.99
CA ASP A 87 6.05 -14.22 1.28
C ASP A 87 4.66 -14.64 1.76
N MET A 88 4.06 -13.90 2.70
CA MET A 88 2.70 -14.24 3.13
C MET A 88 1.67 -14.14 2.02
N LEU A 89 1.63 -13.04 1.26
CA LEU A 89 0.64 -12.89 0.19
C LEU A 89 0.81 -13.99 -0.87
N ALA A 90 2.05 -14.36 -1.21
CA ALA A 90 2.34 -15.44 -2.15
C ALA A 90 1.79 -16.81 -1.72
N HIS A 91 1.59 -17.04 -0.42
CA HIS A 91 0.98 -18.26 0.13
C HIS A 91 -0.55 -18.22 0.18
N GLN A 92 -1.18 -17.08 -0.15
CA GLN A 92 -2.64 -16.91 -0.13
C GLN A 92 -3.26 -17.15 -1.51
N SER A 93 -4.60 -17.25 -1.56
CA SER A 93 -5.31 -17.16 -2.82
C SER A 93 -5.19 -15.76 -3.41
N HIS A 94 -5.31 -15.62 -4.74
CA HIS A 94 -5.28 -14.31 -5.39
C HIS A 94 -6.35 -13.33 -4.84
N ALA A 95 -7.57 -13.83 -4.61
CA ALA A 95 -8.66 -13.02 -4.06
C ALA A 95 -8.39 -12.58 -2.61
N ASP A 96 -7.81 -13.46 -1.80
CA ASP A 96 -7.42 -13.12 -0.42
C ASP A 96 -6.26 -12.12 -0.42
N ALA A 97 -5.28 -12.30 -1.32
CA ALA A 97 -4.16 -11.39 -1.45
C ALA A 97 -4.60 -9.97 -1.82
N LEU A 98 -5.55 -9.84 -2.77
CA LEU A 98 -6.17 -8.56 -3.10
C LEU A 98 -6.89 -7.97 -1.88
N THR A 99 -7.76 -8.73 -1.23
CA THR A 99 -8.53 -8.28 -0.06
C THR A 99 -7.61 -7.78 1.06
N VAL A 100 -6.53 -8.51 1.33
CA VAL A 100 -5.52 -8.13 2.34
C VAL A 100 -4.77 -6.87 1.91
N GLY A 101 -4.36 -6.77 0.65
CA GLY A 101 -3.68 -5.60 0.11
C GLY A 101 -4.52 -4.34 0.15
N GLU A 102 -5.81 -4.45 -0.20
CA GLU A 102 -6.77 -3.35 -0.12
C GLU A 102 -6.98 -2.88 1.33
N ALA A 103 -7.16 -3.82 2.25
CA ALA A 103 -7.30 -3.50 3.67
C ALA A 103 -6.06 -2.79 4.24
N LEU A 104 -4.87 -3.18 3.79
CA LEU A 104 -3.62 -2.52 4.17
C LEU A 104 -3.55 -1.09 3.63
N LEU A 105 -3.79 -0.91 2.33
CA LEU A 105 -3.77 0.43 1.69
C LEU A 105 -4.80 1.36 2.34
N GLN A 106 -5.99 0.87 2.63
CA GLN A 106 -7.02 1.63 3.35
C GLN A 106 -6.56 2.02 4.76
N THR A 107 -5.95 1.09 5.51
CA THR A 107 -5.43 1.37 6.86
C THR A 107 -4.33 2.44 6.83
N PHE A 108 -3.45 2.36 5.84
CA PHE A 108 -2.37 3.32 5.65
C PHE A 108 -2.90 4.70 5.24
N TYR A 109 -3.85 4.76 4.31
CA TYR A 109 -4.54 6.00 3.92
C TYR A 109 -5.20 6.66 5.13
N ASP A 110 -5.97 5.90 5.91
CA ASP A 110 -6.65 6.42 7.11
C ASP A 110 -5.63 6.97 8.13
N LEU A 111 -4.48 6.30 8.30
CA LEU A 111 -3.39 6.82 9.14
C LEU A 111 -2.87 8.17 8.63
N ILE A 112 -2.61 8.31 7.33
CA ILE A 112 -2.14 9.58 6.76
C ILE A 112 -3.21 10.67 6.97
N VAL A 113 -4.48 10.37 6.70
CA VAL A 113 -5.59 11.30 6.94
C VAL A 113 -5.64 11.75 8.40
N THR A 114 -5.42 10.84 9.36
CA THR A 114 -5.41 11.22 10.78
C THR A 114 -4.24 12.11 11.18
N LEU A 115 -3.12 12.04 10.46
CA LEU A 115 -1.89 12.76 10.80
C LEU A 115 -1.82 14.14 10.16
N VAL A 116 -2.16 14.24 8.87
CA VAL A 116 -2.00 15.48 8.10
C VAL A 116 -3.31 16.07 7.62
N GLY A 117 -4.43 15.38 7.85
CA GLY A 117 -5.75 15.76 7.38
C GLY A 117 -6.05 15.26 5.97
N LEU A 118 -7.34 15.10 5.69
CA LEU A 118 -7.85 14.63 4.40
C LEU A 118 -7.38 15.49 3.20
N PRO A 119 -7.41 16.84 3.25
CA PRO A 119 -7.06 17.66 2.09
C PRO A 119 -5.59 17.48 1.67
N LEU A 120 -4.67 17.39 2.64
CA LEU A 120 -3.25 17.21 2.35
C LEU A 120 -2.96 15.78 1.89
N THR A 121 -3.66 14.79 2.46
CA THR A 121 -3.53 13.40 2.04
C THR A 121 -3.92 13.21 0.58
N GLU A 122 -5.06 13.76 0.17
CA GLU A 122 -5.50 13.72 -1.22
C GLU A 122 -4.52 14.44 -2.15
N GLN A 123 -3.98 15.59 -1.74
CA GLN A 123 -3.02 16.34 -2.54
C GLN A 123 -1.69 15.58 -2.71
N LEU A 124 -1.15 15.01 -1.63
CA LEU A 124 0.12 14.29 -1.63
C LEU A 124 0.02 13.02 -2.47
N LEU A 125 -1.05 12.26 -2.29
CA LEU A 125 -1.18 10.98 -2.97
C LEU A 125 -1.69 11.13 -4.41
N ARG A 126 -2.20 12.30 -4.81
CA ARG A 126 -2.69 12.56 -6.17
C ARG A 126 -1.67 12.18 -7.25
N SER A 127 -0.37 12.41 -7.05
CA SER A 127 0.66 12.04 -8.03
C SER A 127 0.84 10.52 -8.16
N VAL A 128 0.77 9.79 -7.04
CA VAL A 128 0.85 8.31 -7.00
C VAL A 128 -0.32 7.70 -7.77
N TRP A 129 -1.48 8.35 -7.77
CA TRP A 129 -2.67 7.84 -8.45
C TRP A 129 -2.79 8.35 -9.90
N ALA A 130 -2.43 9.62 -10.15
CA ALA A 130 -2.51 10.23 -11.48
C ALA A 130 -1.53 9.61 -12.48
N ASN A 131 -0.34 9.20 -12.03
CA ASN A 131 0.66 8.53 -12.89
C ASN A 131 0.18 7.18 -13.47
N HIS A 132 -0.95 6.65 -13.00
CA HIS A 132 -1.46 5.34 -13.39
C HIS A 132 -2.84 5.40 -14.06
N SER A 133 -3.42 6.61 -14.22
CA SER A 133 -4.55 6.84 -15.12
C SER A 133 -4.10 7.16 -16.55
N SER A 134 -2.80 7.38 -16.78
CA SER A 134 -2.25 7.66 -18.10
C SER A 134 -1.86 6.37 -18.85
N ASP A 135 -2.81 5.47 -19.05
CA ASP A 135 -2.75 4.47 -20.12
C ASP A 135 -3.96 4.67 -21.03
N THR A 136 -4.03 5.86 -21.67
CA THR A 136 -4.70 6.20 -22.93
C THR A 136 -4.93 7.71 -23.01
N ASP A 137 -3.88 8.46 -23.29
CA ASP A 137 -4.04 9.67 -24.10
C ASP A 137 -2.90 9.66 -25.12
N VAL A 138 -3.15 8.96 -26.23
CA VAL A 138 -2.38 9.17 -27.45
C VAL A 138 -2.85 10.53 -27.96
N PRO A 139 -2.00 11.58 -27.97
CA PRO A 139 -2.38 12.83 -28.60
C PRO A 139 -2.28 12.59 -30.11
N ASP A 140 -3.44 12.45 -30.75
CA ASP A 140 -3.56 12.48 -32.21
C ASP A 140 -3.08 13.85 -32.68
N ARG A 141 -2.01 13.86 -33.48
CA ARG A 141 -1.37 15.06 -34.04
C ARG A 141 -1.56 15.08 -35.55
#